data_AF-Q9AU82-F1
#
_entry.id   AF-Q9AU82-F1
#
_cell.length_a   1.000
_cell.length_b   1.000
_cell.length_c   1.000
_cell.angle_alpha   90.00
_cell.angle_beta   90.00
_cell.angle_gamma   90.00
#
_symmetry.space_group_name_H-M   'P 1'
#
loop_
_entity.id
_entity.type
_entity.pdbx_description
1 polymer ?
#
loop_
_entity_poly.entity_id
_entity_poly.type
_entity_poly.pdbx_seq_one_letter_code
_entity_poly.pdbx_strand_id
1 'polypeptide(L)'
;VYKLNENIAKLFVRPRGWHLPEAHILIDGEPATGCLVDFGLYFFHNHATFRATQGAGFGPFFYLPKMEHSREAKIWNCVFERAENFAGIGRGSIRATVLIETLPAVFQMNEILYELRDHSIGLNCGRWDYIFSYVKT
;
A
#
# COMPACT_ATOMS: atom_id res chain seq x y z
N VAL A 1 18.06 -18.99 -20.81
CA VAL A 1 18.14 -17.66 -20.15
C VAL A 1 16.72 -17.12 -20.03
N TYR A 2 16.29 -16.76 -18.82
CA TYR A 2 14.97 -16.16 -18.60
C TYR A 2 15.07 -14.64 -18.76
N LYS A 3 14.09 -14.02 -19.43
CA LYS A 3 14.00 -12.56 -19.62
C LYS A 3 12.53 -12.12 -19.58
N LEU A 4 12.29 -10.84 -19.32
CA LEU A 4 10.96 -10.25 -19.43
C LEU A 4 10.48 -10.27 -20.89
N ASN A 5 9.16 -10.43 -21.06
CA ASN A 5 8.50 -10.21 -22.34
C ASN A 5 8.46 -8.72 -22.68
N GLU A 6 8.16 -8.37 -23.93
CA GLU A 6 7.97 -6.98 -24.35
C GLU A 6 6.78 -6.32 -23.63
N ASN A 7 5.68 -7.07 -23.49
CA ASN A 7 4.51 -6.67 -22.72
C ASN A 7 4.42 -7.51 -21.44
N ILE A 8 4.50 -6.83 -20.30
CA ILE A 8 4.48 -7.45 -18.96
C ILE A 8 3.22 -7.04 -18.18
N ALA A 9 2.91 -7.83 -17.15
CA ALA A 9 1.87 -7.46 -16.20
C ALA A 9 2.25 -6.16 -15.46
N LYS A 10 1.25 -5.36 -15.09
CA LYS A 10 1.46 -4.19 -14.22
C LYS A 10 1.90 -4.67 -12.83
N LEU A 11 3.01 -4.15 -12.34
CA LEU A 11 3.55 -4.52 -11.03
C LEU A 11 2.79 -3.78 -9.93
N PHE A 12 2.21 -4.56 -9.01
CA PHE A 12 1.66 -4.09 -7.75
C PHE A 12 2.50 -4.67 -6.62
N VAL A 13 2.93 -3.84 -5.68
CA VAL A 13 3.67 -4.30 -4.51
C VAL A 13 2.76 -4.39 -3.30
N ARG A 14 2.78 -5.53 -2.62
CA ARG A 14 2.06 -5.75 -1.37
C ARG A 14 3.06 -5.67 -0.21
N PRO A 15 3.19 -4.53 0.49
CA PRO A 15 4.00 -4.45 1.71
C PRO A 15 3.45 -5.39 2.79
N ARG A 16 4.26 -5.63 3.83
CA ARG A 16 3.80 -6.23 5.09
C ARG A 16 2.60 -5.48 5.68
N GLY A 17 1.85 -6.13 6.58
CA GLY A 17 0.77 -5.49 7.35
C GLY A 17 1.32 -4.67 8.53
N TRP A 18 0.49 -3.79 9.10
CA TRP A 18 0.88 -2.91 10.21
C TRP A 18 1.44 -3.61 11.46
N HIS A 19 1.05 -4.86 11.69
CA HIS A 19 1.46 -5.66 12.86
C HIS A 19 2.86 -6.27 12.75
N LEU A 20 3.54 -6.16 11.60
CA LEU A 20 4.84 -6.80 11.38
C LEU A 20 5.99 -5.80 11.51
N PRO A 21 7.00 -6.06 12.36
CA PRO A 21 8.22 -5.25 12.43
C PRO A 21 9.22 -5.61 11.33
N GLU A 22 10.16 -4.68 11.09
CA GLU A 22 11.46 -4.94 10.45
C GLU A 22 12.54 -4.94 11.53
N ALA A 23 12.99 -6.12 11.94
CA ALA A 23 13.90 -6.29 13.06
C ALA A 23 15.33 -5.77 12.80
N HIS A 24 15.72 -5.58 11.53
CA HIS A 24 17.10 -5.23 11.16
C HIS A 24 17.31 -3.73 10.97
N ILE A 25 16.25 -2.93 11.03
CA ILE A 25 16.31 -1.47 10.93
C ILE A 25 15.76 -0.90 12.22
N LEU A 26 16.57 -0.12 12.94
CA LEU A 26 16.17 0.52 14.20
C LEU A 26 15.95 2.01 14.00
N ILE A 27 14.84 2.53 14.54
CA ILE A 27 14.52 3.96 14.63
C ILE A 27 14.33 4.26 16.11
N ASP A 28 15.14 5.18 16.65
CA ASP A 28 15.15 5.53 18.07
C ASP A 28 15.30 4.31 19.02
N GLY A 29 16.03 3.30 18.56
CA GLY A 29 16.29 2.05 19.31
C GLY A 29 15.26 0.94 19.11
N GLU A 30 14.13 1.22 18.45
CA GLU A 30 13.05 0.25 18.23
C GLU A 30 13.02 -0.26 16.79
N PRO A 31 12.61 -1.53 16.54
CA PRO A 31 12.39 -2.05 15.20
C PRO A 31 11.44 -1.17 14.37
N ALA A 32 11.84 -0.88 13.14
CA ALA A 32 11.01 -0.10 12.22
C ALA A 32 9.72 -0.84 11.86
N THR A 33 8.67 -0.10 11.48
CA THR A 33 7.43 -0.70 10.97
C THR A 33 7.68 -1.35 9.60
N GLY A 34 7.48 -2.66 9.48
CA GLY A 34 7.86 -3.41 8.27
C GLY A 34 7.17 -2.92 7.00
N CYS A 35 5.89 -2.53 7.10
CA CYS A 35 5.14 -2.02 5.94
C CYS A 35 5.70 -0.70 5.41
N LEU A 36 6.24 0.17 6.28
CA LEU A 36 6.84 1.44 5.89
C LEU A 36 8.20 1.25 5.24
N VAL A 37 8.97 0.25 5.68
CA VAL A 37 10.23 -0.14 5.04
C VAL A 37 9.97 -0.67 3.63
N ASP A 38 9.03 -1.61 3.48
CA ASP A 38 8.68 -2.21 2.18
C ASP A 38 8.17 -1.15 1.19
N PHE A 39 7.20 -0.34 1.64
CA PHE A 39 6.66 0.77 0.86
C PHE A 39 7.76 1.77 0.50
N GLY A 40 8.51 2.23 1.50
CA GLY A 40 9.48 3.31 1.37
C GLY A 40 10.59 2.97 0.39
N LEU A 41 11.19 1.78 0.52
CA LEU A 41 12.25 1.34 -0.38
C LEU A 41 11.74 1.17 -1.82
N TYR A 42 10.59 0.51 -2.01
CA TYR A 42 10.05 0.33 -3.35
C TYR A 42 9.67 1.66 -3.99
N PHE A 43 9.00 2.55 -3.25
CA PHE A 43 8.65 3.87 -3.73
C PHE A 43 9.90 4.68 -4.10
N PHE A 44 10.85 4.79 -3.18
CA PHE A 44 12.07 5.59 -3.35
C PHE A 44 12.89 5.17 -4.58
N HIS A 45 13.03 3.86 -4.81
CA HIS A 45 13.82 3.37 -5.94
C HIS A 45 13.09 3.41 -7.29
N ASN A 46 11.76 3.51 -7.32
CA ASN A 46 10.99 3.33 -8.55
C ASN A 46 10.16 4.55 -8.99
N HIS A 47 9.87 5.50 -8.11
CA HIS A 47 8.97 6.62 -8.44
C HIS A 47 9.43 7.43 -9.66
N ALA A 48 10.74 7.66 -9.80
CA ALA A 48 11.30 8.39 -10.94
C ALA A 48 11.14 7.63 -12.26
N THR A 49 11.35 6.31 -12.25
CA THR A 49 11.16 5.44 -13.42
C THR A 49 9.70 5.40 -13.85
N PHE A 50 8.76 5.29 -12.89
CA PHE A 50 7.32 5.38 -13.17
C PHE A 50 6.99 6.71 -13.86
N ARG A 51 7.48 7.82 -13.31
CA ARG A 51 7.29 9.16 -13.88
C ARG A 51 7.83 9.27 -15.31
N ALA A 52 9.01 8.74 -15.56
CA ALA A 52 9.66 8.80 -16.87
C ALA A 52 8.96 7.94 -17.93
N THR A 53 8.40 6.79 -17.54
CA THR A 53 7.85 5.81 -18.48
C THR A 53 6.34 5.89 -18.67
N GLN A 54 5.60 6.35 -17.66
CA GLN A 54 4.13 6.40 -17.65
C GLN A 54 3.59 7.85 -17.66
N GLY A 55 4.43 8.85 -17.35
CA GLY A 55 4.07 10.26 -17.30
C GLY A 55 3.93 10.81 -15.89
N ALA A 56 3.81 12.15 -15.79
CA ALA A 56 3.89 12.89 -14.53
C ALA A 56 2.79 12.56 -13.49
N GLY A 57 1.67 11.98 -13.93
CA GLY A 57 0.55 11.60 -13.06
C GLY A 57 0.60 10.16 -12.54
N PHE A 58 1.67 9.42 -12.81
CA PHE A 58 1.81 8.02 -12.40
C PHE A 58 2.89 7.84 -11.35
N GLY A 59 2.50 7.24 -10.24
CA GLY A 59 3.36 6.70 -9.21
C GLY A 59 3.19 5.18 -9.08
N PRO A 60 3.96 4.54 -8.18
CA PRO A 60 3.91 3.09 -8.00
C PRO A 60 2.55 2.59 -7.47
N PHE A 61 2.19 1.36 -7.83
CA PHE A 61 0.95 0.68 -7.43
C PHE A 61 1.14 -0.23 -6.22
N PHE A 62 0.17 -0.20 -5.28
CA PHE A 62 0.23 -0.95 -4.03
C PHE A 62 -1.02 -1.79 -3.76
N TYR A 63 -0.82 -2.89 -3.03
CA TYR A 63 -1.88 -3.68 -2.39
C TYR A 63 -1.76 -3.55 -0.88
N LEU A 64 -2.78 -3.05 -0.19
CA LEU A 64 -2.72 -2.79 1.26
C LEU A 64 -3.42 -3.92 2.02
N PRO A 65 -2.67 -4.76 2.77
CA PRO A 65 -3.23 -5.94 3.42
C PRO A 65 -3.75 -5.67 4.83
N LYS A 66 -4.67 -6.52 5.29
CA LYS A 66 -5.02 -6.76 6.71
C LYS A 66 -5.40 -5.53 7.54
N MET A 67 -5.89 -4.46 6.92
CA MET A 67 -6.45 -3.34 7.69
C MET A 67 -7.72 -3.79 8.40
N GLU A 68 -7.94 -3.34 9.63
CA GLU A 68 -9.17 -3.61 10.38
C GLU A 68 -10.09 -2.37 10.45
N HIS A 69 -9.51 -1.16 10.41
CA HIS A 69 -10.28 0.08 10.53
C HIS A 69 -9.96 1.11 9.44
N SER A 70 -10.93 1.97 9.11
CA SER A 70 -10.74 3.09 8.17
C SER A 70 -9.67 4.08 8.63
N ARG A 71 -9.44 4.19 9.94
CA ARG A 71 -8.34 5.00 10.50
C ARG A 71 -6.96 4.53 10.04
N GLU A 72 -6.78 3.23 9.78
CA GLU A 72 -5.54 2.71 9.20
C GLU A 72 -5.39 3.12 7.73
N ALA A 73 -6.49 3.18 6.99
CA ALA A 73 -6.50 3.72 5.62
C ALA A 73 -6.10 5.20 5.61
N LYS A 74 -6.55 5.97 6.61
CA LYS A 74 -6.12 7.36 6.82
C LYS A 74 -4.61 7.48 7.06
N ILE A 75 -4.03 6.58 7.86
CA ILE A 75 -2.58 6.55 8.09
C ILE A 75 -1.85 6.31 6.76
N TRP A 76 -2.31 5.35 5.94
CA TRP A 76 -1.76 5.15 4.60
C TRP A 76 -1.88 6.39 3.71
N ASN A 77 -3.03 7.08 3.72
CA ASN A 77 -3.19 8.33 2.98
C ASN A 77 -2.13 9.37 3.40
N CYS A 78 -1.89 9.55 4.70
CA CYS A 78 -0.85 10.46 5.19
C CYS A 78 0.57 10.04 4.75
N VAL A 79 0.86 8.74 4.74
CA VAL A 79 2.13 8.20 4.24
C VAL A 79 2.30 8.51 2.76
N PHE A 80 1.26 8.31 1.95
CA PHE A 80 1.29 8.59 0.51
C PHE A 80 1.46 10.07 0.22
N GLU A 81 0.68 10.95 0.87
CA GLU A 81 0.81 12.40 0.72
C GLU A 81 2.23 12.86 1.08
N ARG A 82 2.82 12.31 2.14
CA ARG A 82 4.20 12.64 2.53
C ARG A 82 5.23 12.15 1.51
N ALA A 83 5.05 10.95 0.97
CA ALA A 83 5.93 10.40 -0.07
C ALA A 83 5.83 11.18 -1.39
N GLU A 84 4.62 11.57 -1.80
CA GLU A 84 4.37 12.38 -2.99
C GLU A 84 5.00 13.77 -2.87
N ASN A 85 4.81 14.42 -1.72
CA ASN A 85 5.43 15.71 -1.40
C ASN A 85 6.96 15.61 -1.41
N PHE A 86 7.52 14.56 -0.81
CA PHE A 86 8.97 14.31 -0.82
C PHE A 86 9.51 14.12 -2.24
N ALA A 87 8.79 13.38 -3.09
CA ALA A 87 9.20 13.12 -4.48
C ALA A 87 8.88 14.28 -5.46
N GLY A 88 8.16 15.31 -5.01
CA GLY A 88 7.70 16.40 -5.87
C GLY A 88 6.79 15.93 -7.00
N ILE A 89 5.93 14.93 -6.74
CA ILE A 89 4.95 14.40 -7.70
C ILE A 89 3.53 14.81 -7.29
N GLY A 90 2.60 14.79 -8.24
CA GLY A 90 1.22 15.23 -8.01
C GLY A 90 0.48 14.35 -7.01
N ARG A 91 -0.44 14.94 -6.23
CA ARG A 91 -1.32 14.20 -5.31
C ARG A 91 -2.10 13.13 -6.07
N GLY A 92 -2.16 11.93 -5.51
CA GLY A 92 -2.83 10.79 -6.14
C GLY A 92 -2.00 10.15 -7.25
N SER A 93 -0.70 10.41 -7.35
CA SER A 93 0.19 9.65 -8.23
C SER A 93 0.32 8.21 -7.74
N ILE A 94 0.45 8.03 -6.42
CA ILE A 94 0.45 6.71 -5.80
C ILE A 94 -0.96 6.12 -5.88
N ARG A 95 -1.07 4.84 -6.25
CA ARG A 95 -2.36 4.16 -6.38
C ARG A 95 -2.38 2.88 -5.56
N ALA A 96 -3.47 2.63 -4.85
CA ALA A 96 -3.60 1.50 -3.95
C ALA A 96 -4.94 0.76 -4.09
N THR A 97 -4.88 -0.57 -4.07
CA THR A 97 -6.04 -1.45 -3.87
C THR A 97 -6.00 -2.00 -2.45
N VAL A 98 -7.12 -1.92 -1.74
CA VAL A 98 -7.22 -2.43 -0.36
C VAL A 98 -7.74 -3.86 -0.36
N LEU A 99 -7.10 -4.75 0.39
CA LEU A 99 -7.64 -6.08 0.64
C LEU A 99 -8.67 -5.99 1.78
N ILE A 100 -9.94 -6.21 1.44
CA ILE A 100 -11.00 -6.47 2.40
C ILE A 100 -10.91 -7.94 2.79
N GLU A 101 -10.03 -8.20 3.75
CA GLU A 101 -9.67 -9.54 4.22
C GLU A 101 -9.70 -9.66 5.74
N THR A 102 -10.37 -8.73 6.43
CA THR A 102 -10.63 -8.79 7.87
C THR A 102 -12.13 -8.58 8.12
N LEU A 103 -12.66 -9.19 9.18
CA LEU A 103 -14.06 -9.04 9.55
C LEU A 103 -14.40 -7.59 9.90
N PRO A 104 -13.60 -6.82 10.66
CA PRO A 104 -13.92 -5.43 10.95
C PRO A 104 -13.96 -4.53 9.70
N ALA A 105 -13.09 -4.77 8.71
CA ALA A 105 -13.01 -3.92 7.52
C ALA A 105 -14.25 -4.02 6.61
N VAL A 106 -14.96 -5.15 6.61
CA VAL A 106 -16.19 -5.30 5.79
C VAL A 106 -17.29 -4.31 6.20
N PHE A 107 -17.29 -3.87 7.47
CA PHE A 107 -18.24 -2.89 8.00
C PHE A 107 -17.79 -1.44 7.80
N GLN A 108 -16.59 -1.21 7.26
CA GLN A 108 -16.00 0.13 7.09
C GLN A 108 -15.49 0.36 5.65
N MET A 109 -15.99 -0.41 4.68
CA MET A 109 -15.48 -0.36 3.30
C MET A 109 -15.62 1.03 2.67
N ASN A 110 -16.72 1.73 2.93
CA ASN A 110 -16.97 3.05 2.35
C ASN A 110 -16.05 4.11 2.98
N GLU A 111 -15.84 4.03 4.29
CA GLU A 111 -14.93 4.89 5.04
C GLU A 111 -13.47 4.64 4.61
N ILE A 112 -13.07 3.39 4.40
CA ILE A 112 -11.75 3.03 3.85
C ILE A 112 -11.55 3.68 2.47
N LEU A 113 -12.54 3.56 1.57
CA LEU A 113 -12.49 4.20 0.26
C LEU A 113 -12.42 5.73 0.37
N TYR A 114 -13.17 6.32 1.29
CA TYR A 114 -13.19 7.76 1.52
C TYR A 114 -11.84 8.31 2.02
N GLU A 115 -11.24 7.63 3.01
CA GLU A 115 -9.94 8.01 3.58
C GLU A 115 -8.82 7.91 2.53
N LEU A 116 -8.92 6.98 1.58
CA LEU A 116 -7.98 6.81 0.47
C LEU A 116 -8.46 7.38 -0.87
N ARG A 117 -9.49 8.24 -0.90
CA ARG A 117 -10.18 8.63 -2.16
C ARG A 117 -9.27 9.18 -3.28
N ASP A 118 -8.15 9.81 -2.92
CA ASP A 118 -7.22 10.38 -3.90
C ASP A 118 -6.22 9.36 -4.44
N HIS A 119 -6.05 8.22 -3.76
CA HIS A 119 -5.09 7.16 -4.10
C HIS A 119 -5.76 5.81 -4.38
N SER A 120 -7.05 5.65 -4.06
CA SER A 120 -7.76 4.38 -4.18
C SER A 120 -8.05 4.02 -5.64
N ILE A 121 -7.87 2.74 -5.96
CA ILE A 121 -8.30 2.12 -7.22
C ILE A 121 -9.19 0.89 -6.96
N GLY A 122 -9.79 0.81 -5.77
CA GLY A 122 -10.81 -0.19 -5.43
C GLY A 122 -10.41 -1.14 -4.30
N LEU A 123 -11.22 -2.19 -4.18
CA LEU A 123 -11.16 -3.18 -3.11
C LEU A 123 -10.93 -4.59 -3.70
N ASN A 124 -10.36 -5.48 -2.91
CA ASN A 124 -10.14 -6.89 -3.26
C ASN A 124 -10.66 -7.79 -2.13
N CYS A 125 -11.31 -8.91 -2.48
CA CYS A 125 -11.80 -9.88 -1.50
C CYS A 125 -10.79 -11.02 -1.29
N GLY A 126 -10.36 -11.23 -0.05
CA GLY A 126 -9.56 -12.40 0.36
C GLY A 126 -10.43 -13.49 0.98
N ARG A 127 -10.20 -14.77 0.65
CA ARG A 127 -10.94 -15.88 1.27
C ARG A 127 -10.35 -16.30 2.63
N TRP A 128 -9.10 -16.74 2.63
CA TRP A 128 -8.51 -17.39 3.80
C TRP A 128 -8.23 -16.43 4.94
N ASP A 129 -7.68 -15.24 4.64
CA ASP A 129 -7.46 -14.20 5.65
C ASP A 129 -8.79 -13.69 6.24
N TYR A 130 -9.84 -13.58 5.43
CA TYR A 130 -11.16 -13.17 5.92
C TYR A 130 -11.79 -14.22 6.84
N ILE A 131 -11.76 -15.51 6.46
CA ILE A 131 -12.25 -16.60 7.31
C ILE A 131 -11.43 -16.66 8.61
N PHE A 132 -10.11 -16.51 8.53
CA PHE A 132 -9.26 -16.42 9.71
C PHE A 132 -9.68 -15.26 10.62
N SER A 133 -9.86 -14.06 10.06
CA SER A 133 -10.31 -12.92 10.84
C SER A 133 -11.69 -13.13 11.45
N TYR A 134 -12.61 -13.81 10.75
CA TYR A 134 -13.93 -14.13 11.27
C TYR A 134 -13.87 -15.02 12.52
N VAL A 135 -12.96 -16.00 12.54
CA VAL A 135 -12.76 -16.89 13.70
C VAL A 135 -12.01 -16.19 14.83
N LYS A 136 -11.12 -15.24 14.49
CA LYS A 136 -10.30 -14.49 15.46
C LYS A 136 -11.10 -13.44 16.23
N THR A 137 -12.04 -12.76 15.57
CA THR A 137 -12.84 -11.66 16.11
C THR A 137 -13.99 -12.17 16.97
#